data_AF-A0A960RJN0-F1
#
_entry.id   AF-A0A960RJN0-F1
#
_cell.length_a   1.000
_cell.length_b   1.000
_cell.length_c   1.000
_cell.angle_alpha   90.00
_cell.angle_beta   90.00
_cell.angle_gamma   90.00
#
_symmetry.space_group_name_H-M   'P 1'
#
loop_
_entity.id
_entity.type
_entity.pdbx_description
1 polymer ?
#
loop_
_entity_poly.entity_id
_entity_poly.type
_entity_poly.pdbx_seq_one_letter_code
_entity_poly.pdbx_strand_id
1 'polypeptide(L)'
;AVQGYILSLVRGTRALAESSAGAKRYLNFGASPRASLALYQAGKALAWLRGEDYLVPAIVQEVAADVLRHRIGLTYEAEAEEITADKIIAQVVERTPVPAA
;
A
#
# COMPACT_ATOMS: atom_id res chain seq x y z
N ALA A 1 11.40 11.77 4.79
CA ALA A 1 10.04 11.43 5.24
C ALA A 1 9.28 10.53 4.24
N VAL A 2 8.93 11.02 3.05
CA VAL A 2 8.04 10.32 2.10
C VAL A 2 8.54 8.95 1.63
N GLN A 3 9.82 8.81 1.31
CA GLN A 3 10.39 7.50 0.91
C GLN A 3 10.23 6.45 2.02
N GLY A 4 10.38 6.85 3.29
CA GLY A 4 10.13 5.99 4.44
C GLY A 4 8.66 5.57 4.52
N TYR A 5 7.73 6.50 4.28
CA TYR A 5 6.30 6.19 4.23
C TYR A 5 5.95 5.18 3.13
N ILE A 6 6.48 5.36 1.91
CA ILE A 6 6.32 4.42 0.79
C ILE A 6 6.82 3.02 1.17
N LEU A 7 8.01 2.95 1.79
CA LEU A 7 8.56 1.68 2.26
C LEU A 7 7.67 1.04 3.34
N SER A 8 7.13 1.83 4.26
CA SER A 8 6.22 1.34 5.30
C SER A 8 4.93 0.78 4.71
N LEU A 9 4.33 1.42 3.70
CA LEU A 9 3.15 0.89 2.99
C LEU A 9 3.45 -0.49 2.36
N VAL A 10 4.54 -0.58 1.60
CA VAL A 10 4.90 -1.84 0.93
C VAL A 10 5.21 -2.93 1.95
N ARG A 11 5.94 -2.61 3.03
CA ARG A 11 6.19 -3.55 4.14
C ARG A 11 4.91 -3.94 4.86
N GLY A 12 3.96 -3.03 5.02
CA GLY A 12 2.66 -3.31 5.61
C GLY A 12 1.90 -4.40 4.86
N THR A 13 1.90 -4.36 3.52
CA THR A 13 1.29 -5.44 2.71
C THR A 13 1.97 -6.80 2.92
N ARG A 14 3.29 -6.81 3.13
CA ARG A 14 4.06 -8.05 3.35
C ARG A 14 3.85 -8.60 4.75
N ALA A 15 3.84 -7.74 5.77
CA ALA A 15 3.57 -8.11 7.14
C ALA A 15 2.20 -8.75 7.30
N LEU A 16 1.17 -8.24 6.59
CA LEU A 16 -0.14 -8.88 6.55
C LEU A 16 -0.13 -10.27 5.90
N ALA A 17 0.74 -10.48 4.90
CA ALA A 17 0.91 -11.79 4.28
C ALA A 17 1.71 -12.79 5.13
N GLU A 18 2.55 -12.30 6.06
CA GLU A 18 3.38 -13.11 6.96
C GLU A 18 2.69 -13.39 8.32
N SER A 19 1.67 -12.60 8.67
CA SER A 19 0.94 -12.74 9.93
C SER A 19 0.23 -14.10 10.03
N SER A 20 0.73 -14.94 10.93
CA SER A 20 0.26 -16.32 11.18
C SER A 20 -0.21 -16.55 12.62
N ALA A 21 -0.30 -15.50 13.43
CA ALA A 21 -0.68 -15.59 14.84
C ALA A 21 -2.21 -15.50 15.03
N GLY A 22 -2.91 -16.61 14.77
CA GLY A 22 -4.32 -16.82 15.18
C GLY A 22 -5.40 -16.05 14.41
N ALA A 23 -5.04 -15.08 13.56
CA ALA A 23 -5.95 -14.38 12.66
C ALA A 23 -5.99 -15.04 11.27
N LYS A 24 -7.15 -14.96 10.60
CA LYS A 24 -7.28 -15.42 9.20
C LYS A 24 -6.29 -14.65 8.31
N ARG A 25 -5.50 -15.39 7.54
CA ARG A 25 -4.55 -14.84 6.60
C ARG A 25 -5.29 -14.51 5.30
N TYR A 26 -5.43 -13.23 5.00
CA TYR A 26 -6.11 -12.77 3.77
C TYR A 26 -5.16 -12.52 2.59
N LEU A 27 -3.85 -12.58 2.80
CA LEU A 27 -2.85 -12.42 1.75
C LEU A 27 -1.91 -13.62 1.62
N ASN A 28 -1.83 -14.19 0.42
CA ASN A 28 -0.82 -15.15 0.00
C ASN A 28 0.56 -14.49 -0.12
N PHE A 29 0.62 -13.26 -0.63
CA PHE A 29 1.84 -12.46 -0.72
C PHE A 29 1.51 -10.97 -0.75
N GLY A 30 2.44 -10.16 -0.23
CA GLY A 30 2.39 -8.71 -0.31
C GLY A 30 3.11 -8.15 -1.54
N ALA A 31 3.08 -6.84 -1.69
CA ALA A 31 3.69 -6.14 -2.81
C ALA A 31 5.22 -6.27 -2.81
N SER A 32 5.80 -6.39 -4.02
CA SER A 32 7.25 -6.48 -4.22
C SER A 32 7.93 -5.10 -4.14
N PRO A 33 9.27 -5.00 -4.01
CA PRO A 33 9.99 -3.73 -4.00
C PRO A 33 9.72 -2.83 -5.22
N ARG A 34 9.26 -3.40 -6.35
CA ARG A 34 8.83 -2.63 -7.53
C ARG A 34 7.63 -1.71 -7.23
N ALA A 35 6.79 -2.06 -6.26
CA ALA A 35 5.70 -1.21 -5.82
C ALA A 35 6.20 0.10 -5.23
N SER A 36 7.33 0.09 -4.50
CA SER A 36 7.93 1.32 -3.96
C SER A 36 8.30 2.30 -5.05
N LEU A 37 8.91 1.81 -6.14
CA LEU A 37 9.27 2.62 -7.30
C LEU A 37 8.03 3.19 -7.99
N ALA A 38 7.00 2.36 -8.20
CA ALA A 38 5.76 2.76 -8.84
C ALA A 38 4.99 3.81 -8.01
N LEU A 39 4.90 3.63 -6.69
CA LEU A 39 4.30 4.62 -5.78
C LEU A 39 5.03 5.96 -5.85
N TYR A 40 6.36 5.93 -5.85
CA TYR A 40 7.16 7.15 -5.95
C TYR A 40 6.97 7.85 -7.30
N GLN A 41 7.02 7.11 -8.42
CA GLN A 41 6.87 7.67 -9.76
C GLN A 41 5.46 8.22 -10.00
N ALA A 42 4.43 7.45 -9.66
CA ALA A 42 3.03 7.85 -9.81
C ALA A 42 2.70 9.04 -8.90
N GLY A 43 3.14 9.02 -7.64
CA GLY A 43 2.97 10.13 -6.72
C GLY A 43 3.66 11.39 -7.21
N LYS A 44 4.91 11.31 -7.67
CA LYS A 44 5.65 12.47 -8.20
C LYS A 44 4.99 13.04 -9.45
N ALA A 45 4.49 12.18 -10.34
CA ALA A 45 3.74 12.61 -11.51
C ALA A 45 2.44 13.33 -11.12
N LEU A 46 1.69 12.78 -10.16
CA LEU A 46 0.45 13.39 -9.67
C LEU A 46 0.69 14.74 -8.97
N ALA A 47 1.73 14.83 -8.14
CA ALA A 47 2.14 16.09 -7.51
C ALA A 47 2.46 17.15 -8.57
N TRP A 48 3.26 16.78 -9.59
CA TRP A 48 3.61 17.68 -10.68
C TRP A 48 2.39 18.15 -11.49
N LEU A 49 1.47 17.24 -11.83
CA LEU A 49 0.23 17.56 -12.53
C LEU A 49 -0.68 18.53 -11.74
N ARG A 50 -0.54 18.59 -10.42
CA ARG A 50 -1.28 19.49 -9.53
C ARG A 50 -0.54 20.79 -9.22
N GLY A 51 0.67 20.97 -9.75
CA GLY A 51 1.49 22.15 -9.47
C GLY A 51 2.13 22.16 -8.08
N GLU A 52 2.24 21.00 -7.43
CA GLU A 52 2.92 20.86 -6.14
C GLU A 52 4.44 20.81 -6.32
N ASP A 53 5.18 21.55 -5.49
CA ASP A 53 6.65 21.59 -5.56
C ASP A 53 7.33 20.30 -5.08
N TYR A 54 6.63 19.51 -4.25
CA TYR A 54 7.18 18.29 -3.67
C TYR A 54 6.11 17.22 -3.44
N LEU A 55 6.56 15.97 -3.40
CA LEU A 55 5.69 14.83 -3.08
C LEU A 55 5.45 14.76 -1.57
N VAL A 56 4.17 14.74 -1.16
CA VAL A 56 3.73 14.54 0.23
C VAL A 56 3.09 13.16 0.43
N PRO A 57 3.05 12.63 1.68
CA PRO A 57 2.42 11.34 1.97
C PRO A 57 0.96 11.23 1.51
N ALA A 58 0.18 12.32 1.60
CA ALA A 58 -1.21 12.34 1.16
C ALA A 58 -1.36 11.96 -0.33
N ILE A 59 -0.54 12.54 -1.21
CA ILE A 59 -0.54 12.22 -2.65
C ILE A 59 -0.13 10.76 -2.90
N VAL A 60 0.75 10.19 -2.07
CA VAL A 60 1.10 8.76 -2.14
C VAL A 60 -0.09 7.87 -1.79
N GLN A 61 -0.90 8.25 -0.79
CA GLN A 61 -2.10 7.51 -0.42
C GLN A 61 -3.13 7.48 -1.55
N GLU A 62 -3.27 8.59 -2.28
CA GLU A 62 -4.22 8.69 -3.41
C GLU A 62 -3.91 7.68 -4.52
N VAL A 63 -2.64 7.47 -4.83
CA VAL A 63 -2.21 6.49 -5.85
C VAL A 63 -2.00 5.08 -5.30
N ALA A 64 -2.20 4.87 -3.99
CA ALA A 64 -1.86 3.60 -3.34
C ALA A 64 -2.68 2.43 -3.88
N ALA A 65 -4.00 2.60 -4.02
CA ALA A 65 -4.88 1.56 -4.55
C ALA A 65 -4.48 1.18 -5.99
N ASP A 66 -4.28 2.16 -6.86
CA ASP A 66 -3.94 1.94 -8.27
C ASP A 66 -2.62 1.20 -8.45
N VAL A 67 -1.63 1.50 -7.59
CA VAL A 67 -0.33 0.83 -7.65
C VAL A 67 -0.37 -0.56 -7.00
N LEU A 68 -1.09 -0.73 -5.89
CA LEU A 68 -0.98 -1.92 -5.03
C LEU A 68 -2.02 -3.01 -5.35
N ARG A 69 -3.20 -2.69 -5.88
CA ARG A 69 -4.33 -3.64 -6.01
C ARG A 69 -4.01 -4.90 -6.81
N HIS A 70 -3.15 -4.76 -7.82
CA HIS A 70 -2.71 -5.87 -8.68
C HIS A 70 -1.35 -6.46 -8.25
N ARG A 71 -0.85 -6.07 -7.07
CA ARG A 71 0.47 -6.47 -6.54
C ARG A 71 0.38 -7.23 -5.23
N ILE A 72 -0.82 -7.44 -4.71
CA ILE A 72 -1.09 -8.27 -3.54
C ILE A 72 -1.91 -9.49 -3.99
N GLY A 73 -1.59 -10.66 -3.46
CA GLY A 73 -2.30 -11.90 -3.77
C GLY A 73 -3.25 -12.23 -2.63
N LEU A 74 -4.56 -12.24 -2.89
CA LEU A 74 -5.57 -12.68 -1.92
C LEU A 74 -5.47 -14.20 -1.69
N THR A 75 -5.89 -14.65 -0.52
CA THR A 75 -6.13 -16.07 -0.23
C THR A 75 -7.53 -16.48 -0.68
N TYR A 76 -7.77 -17.78 -0.80
CA TYR A 76 -9.10 -18.31 -1.13
C TYR A 76 -10.13 -17.93 -0.04
N GLU A 77 -9.72 -17.95 1.22
CA GLU A 77 -10.54 -17.54 2.35
C GLU A 77 -10.94 -16.06 2.27
N ALA A 78 -10.03 -15.19 1.83
CA ALA A 78 -10.33 -13.78 1.61
C ALA A 78 -11.39 -13.59 0.52
N GLU A 79 -11.27 -14.33 -0.59
CA GLU A 79 -12.25 -14.29 -1.67
C GLU A 79 -13.62 -14.82 -1.22
N ALA A 80 -13.64 -15.92 -0.47
CA ALA A 80 -14.88 -16.50 0.09
C ALA A 80 -15.60 -15.56 1.08
N GLU A 81 -14.86 -14.65 1.72
CA GLU A 81 -15.38 -13.62 2.63
C GLU A 81 -15.60 -12.26 1.96
N GLU A 82 -15.52 -12.19 0.63
CA GLU A 82 -15.68 -10.96 -0.16
C GLU A 82 -14.74 -9.82 0.30
N ILE A 83 -13.55 -10.19 0.77
CA ILE A 83 -12.45 -9.27 1.06
C ILE A 83 -11.76 -8.93 -0.25
N THR A 84 -11.74 -7.64 -0.58
CA THR A 84 -11.12 -7.14 -1.81
C THR A 84 -9.70 -6.63 -1.55
N ALA A 85 -8.87 -6.60 -2.59
CA ALA A 85 -7.55 -5.97 -2.54
C ALA A 85 -7.63 -4.52 -2.05
N ASP A 86 -8.65 -3.77 -2.50
CA ASP A 86 -8.87 -2.37 -2.10
C ASP A 86 -9.14 -2.23 -0.60
N LYS A 87 -9.95 -3.13 0.00
CA LYS A 87 -10.18 -3.15 1.47
C LYS A 87 -8.87 -3.36 2.23
N ILE A 88 -8.04 -4.30 1.79
CA ILE A 88 -6.74 -4.58 2.41
C ILE A 88 -5.80 -3.38 2.26
N ILE A 89 -5.77 -2.73 1.10
CA ILE A 89 -4.92 -1.56 0.87
C ILE A 89 -5.37 -0.39 1.75
N ALA A 90 -6.67 -0.14 1.88
CA ALA A 90 -7.20 0.88 2.78
C ALA A 90 -6.76 0.62 4.23
N GLN A 91 -6.86 -0.63 4.70
CA GLN A 91 -6.39 -1.03 6.03
C GLN A 91 -4.87 -0.82 6.20
N VAL A 92 -4.06 -1.11 5.17
CA VAL A 92 -2.61 -0.85 5.22
C VAL A 92 -2.33 0.65 5.32
N VAL A 93 -3.01 1.48 4.52
CA VAL A 93 -2.86 2.94 4.55
C VAL A 93 -3.24 3.50 5.92
N GLU A 94 -4.38 3.08 6.47
CA GLU A 94 -4.89 3.51 7.78
C GLU A 94 -3.93 3.13 8.92
N ARG A 95 -3.37 1.92 8.89
CA ARG A 95 -2.45 1.44 9.93
C ARG A 95 -1.02 1.97 9.80
N THR A 96 -0.68 2.57 8.67
CA THR A 96 0.69 3.08 8.43
C THR A 96 0.80 4.51 8.93
N PRO A 97 1.61 4.79 9.98
CA PRO A 97 1.76 6.14 10.48
C PRO A 97 2.29 7.08 9.41
N VAL A 98 1.62 8.22 9.23
CA VAL A 98 2.12 9.30 8.39
C VAL A 98 3.28 9.96 9.14
N PRO A 99 4.47 10.14 8.52
CA PRO A 99 5.59 10.80 9.18
C PRO A 99 5.21 12.21 9.60
N ALA A 100 5.47 12.57 10.85
CA ALA A 100 5.47 13.97 11.27
C ALA A 100 6.61 14.71 10.55
N ALA A 101 6.37 15.98 10.21
CA ALA A 101 7.36 16.86 9.57
C ALA A 101 8.60 17.06 10.46
#